data_AF-A0A3D5F2F5-F1
#
_entry.id   AF-A0A3D5F2F5-F1
#
_cell.length_a   1.000
_cell.length_b   1.000
_cell.length_c   1.000
_cell.angle_alpha   90.00
_cell.angle_beta   90.00
_cell.angle_gamma   90.00
#
_symmetry.space_group_name_H-M   'P 1'
#
loop_
_entity.id
_entity.type
_entity.pdbx_description
1 polymer ?
#
loop_
_entity_poly.entity_id
_entity_poly.type
_entity_poly.pdbx_seq_one_letter_code
_entity_poly.pdbx_strand_id
1 'polypeptide(L)'
;SVVIGAGATMDAGGPSWAELVRRLLARLTEHGREICEMRLTPESTPDNQEYRRVVTRRERLPANAESRARAVLALIDAGTADVETLMAGAQICHEFLGQELFTDLTGILYEGQRRPGAIHRAIAELAAPIEVADRGGLFPGWDAIITYNFDDLMGEALDAAGVARAAYAMRGDQMAGDPNELARERGPHGLHQPIYHLHGYTPRRLFLITRVQFVFATAQYTTAYGGSPAGIVREVFARCLANPVRHAL
;
A
#
# COMPACT_ATOMS: atom_id res chain seq x y z
N SER A 1 6.93 -11.67 15.01
CA SER A 1 6.28 -10.80 14.00
C SER A 1 4.79 -10.64 14.24
N VAL A 2 4.18 -9.56 13.75
CA VAL A 2 2.72 -9.33 13.74
C VAL A 2 2.22 -9.21 12.29
N VAL A 3 1.03 -9.73 12.02
CA VAL A 3 0.38 -9.65 10.69
C VAL A 3 -0.88 -8.79 10.80
N ILE A 4 -0.99 -7.78 9.94
CA ILE A 4 -2.07 -6.79 9.94
C ILE A 4 -2.87 -6.92 8.63
N GLY A 5 -4.18 -7.07 8.76
CA GLY A 5 -5.11 -7.05 7.63
C GLY A 5 -5.90 -5.74 7.52
N ALA A 6 -6.81 -5.68 6.55
CA ALA A 6 -7.62 -4.49 6.27
C ALA A 6 -8.49 -4.05 7.46
N GLY A 7 -8.79 -4.95 8.40
CA GLY A 7 -9.52 -4.64 9.62
C GLY A 7 -8.89 -3.53 10.46
N ALA A 8 -7.55 -3.41 10.48
CA ALA A 8 -6.88 -2.30 11.17
C ALA A 8 -7.14 -0.95 10.47
N THR A 9 -7.08 -0.93 9.14
CA THR A 9 -7.44 0.26 8.33
C THR A 9 -8.92 0.60 8.49
N MET A 10 -9.80 -0.39 8.59
CA MET A 10 -11.23 -0.18 8.85
C MET A 10 -11.51 0.38 10.24
N ASP A 11 -10.81 -0.08 11.29
CA ASP A 11 -10.87 0.51 12.65
C ASP A 11 -10.47 1.99 12.64
N ALA A 12 -9.55 2.36 11.74
CA ALA A 12 -9.17 3.74 11.48
C ALA A 12 -10.18 4.53 10.61
N GLY A 13 -11.37 3.97 10.34
CA GLY A 13 -12.40 4.57 9.50
C GLY A 13 -12.13 4.44 8.00
N GLY A 14 -11.26 3.51 7.61
CA GLY A 14 -10.97 3.14 6.22
C GLY A 14 -12.05 2.27 5.57
N PRO A 15 -12.07 2.19 4.24
CA PRO A 15 -13.03 1.35 3.54
C PRO A 15 -12.73 -0.13 3.79
N SER A 16 -13.78 -0.95 3.80
CA SER A 16 -13.63 -2.39 3.63
C SER A 16 -13.13 -2.71 2.22
N TRP A 17 -12.70 -3.95 1.97
CA TRP A 17 -12.33 -4.38 0.62
C TRP A 17 -13.47 -4.19 -0.39
N ALA A 18 -14.69 -4.55 -0.01
CA ALA A 18 -15.87 -4.37 -0.84
C ALA A 18 -16.10 -2.89 -1.15
N GLU A 19 -16.03 -2.01 -0.15
CA GLU A 19 -16.22 -0.57 -0.35
C GLU A 19 -15.11 0.04 -1.21
N LEU A 20 -13.86 -0.41 -1.06
CA LEU A 20 -12.75 0.05 -1.88
C LEU A 20 -12.96 -0.30 -3.36
N VAL A 21 -13.29 -1.56 -3.65
CA VAL A 21 -13.60 -2.01 -5.02
C VAL A 21 -14.81 -1.29 -5.58
N ARG A 22 -15.87 -1.13 -4.79
CA ARG A 22 -17.09 -0.39 -5.17
C ARG A 22 -16.76 1.03 -5.63
N ARG A 23 -16.01 1.78 -4.81
CA ARG A 23 -15.65 3.17 -5.09
C ARG A 23 -14.76 3.32 -6.33
N LEU A 24 -13.82 2.40 -6.52
CA LEU A 24 -12.98 2.39 -7.71
C LEU A 24 -13.80 2.11 -8.97
N LEU A 25 -14.67 1.09 -8.94
CA LEU A 25 -15.54 0.76 -10.07
C LEU A 25 -16.52 1.89 -10.38
N ALA A 26 -17.17 2.48 -9.37
CA ALA A 26 -18.08 3.61 -9.54
C ALA A 26 -17.35 4.77 -10.24
N ARG A 27 -16.18 5.18 -9.70
CA ARG A 27 -15.36 6.23 -10.31
C ARG A 27 -14.97 5.91 -11.76
N LEU A 28 -14.60 4.65 -12.02
CA LEU A 28 -14.18 4.20 -13.35
C LEU A 28 -15.32 4.23 -14.36
N THR A 29 -16.52 3.79 -13.96
CA THR A 29 -17.71 3.80 -14.82
C THR A 29 -18.24 5.23 -15.04
N GLU A 30 -18.18 6.09 -14.04
CA GLU A 30 -18.71 7.47 -14.10
C GLU A 30 -17.76 8.43 -14.83
N HIS A 31 -16.46 8.34 -14.57
CA HIS A 31 -15.47 9.31 -15.04
C HIS A 31 -14.46 8.75 -16.03
N GLY A 32 -14.23 7.44 -16.04
CA GLY A 32 -13.15 6.82 -16.80
C GLY A 32 -11.77 7.21 -16.27
N ARG A 33 -10.76 7.08 -17.12
CA ARG A 33 -9.37 7.47 -16.85
C ARG A 33 -9.09 8.85 -17.44
N GLU A 34 -8.51 9.74 -16.65
CA GLU A 34 -8.05 11.05 -17.13
C GLU A 34 -6.59 10.96 -17.57
N ILE A 35 -6.32 11.17 -18.85
CA ILE A 35 -4.96 11.35 -19.34
C ILE A 35 -4.56 12.80 -19.10
N CYS A 36 -3.49 12.97 -18.36
CA CYS A 36 -2.99 14.27 -17.93
C CYS A 36 -1.61 14.55 -18.53
N GLU A 37 -1.37 15.82 -18.89
CA GLU A 37 -0.06 16.36 -19.22
C GLU A 37 0.36 17.41 -18.18
N MET A 38 1.64 17.45 -17.86
CA MET A 38 2.22 18.56 -17.12
C MET A 38 2.58 19.66 -18.12
N ARG A 39 1.94 20.83 -17.98
CA ARG A 39 2.20 22.00 -18.83
C ARG A 39 2.74 23.13 -17.99
N LEU A 40 3.70 23.88 -18.53
CA LEU A 40 4.19 25.10 -17.90
C LEU A 40 3.01 26.07 -17.69
N THR A 41 2.99 26.70 -16.53
CA THR A 41 2.06 27.80 -16.24
C THR A 41 2.50 29.06 -17.00
N PRO A 42 1.56 29.97 -17.36
CA PRO A 42 1.92 31.27 -17.93
C PRO A 42 2.89 32.08 -17.07
N GLU A 43 2.92 31.83 -15.76
CA GLU A 43 3.76 32.49 -14.76
C GLU A 43 5.18 31.88 -14.67
N SER A 44 5.44 30.79 -15.39
CA SER A 44 6.74 30.13 -15.39
C SER A 44 7.83 31.04 -15.97
N THR A 45 8.96 31.12 -15.26
CA THR A 45 10.16 31.82 -15.72
C THR A 45 11.29 30.80 -15.97
N PRO A 46 12.38 31.21 -16.65
CA PRO A 46 13.55 30.34 -16.81
C PRO A 46 14.12 29.82 -15.48
N ASP A 47 13.98 30.61 -14.41
CA ASP A 47 14.52 30.30 -13.07
C ASP A 47 13.50 29.60 -12.15
N ASN A 48 12.21 29.62 -12.50
CA ASN A 48 11.15 28.94 -11.76
C ASN A 48 10.12 28.34 -12.73
N GLN A 49 10.30 27.06 -13.04
CA GLN A 49 9.38 26.30 -13.89
C GLN A 49 8.24 25.74 -13.06
N GLU A 50 7.08 26.39 -13.16
CA GLU A 50 5.86 25.93 -12.52
C GLU A 50 5.04 25.10 -13.51
N TYR A 51 4.68 23.88 -13.10
CA TYR A 51 3.90 22.98 -13.93
C TYR A 51 2.51 22.80 -13.35
N ARG A 52 1.49 22.93 -14.21
CA ARG A 52 0.13 22.54 -13.89
C ARG A 52 -0.24 21.24 -14.59
N ARG A 53 -1.00 20.41 -13.89
CA ARG A 53 -1.62 19.22 -14.48
C ARG A 53 -2.83 19.65 -15.32
N VAL A 54 -2.84 19.29 -16.59
CA VAL A 54 -3.96 19.54 -17.51
C VAL A 54 -4.50 18.22 -18.02
N VAL A 55 -5.80 17.98 -17.86
CA VAL A 55 -6.48 16.82 -18.45
C VAL A 55 -6.59 17.04 -19.96
N THR A 56 -5.94 16.20 -20.75
CA THR A 56 -5.93 16.31 -22.21
C THR A 56 -6.91 15.38 -22.88
N ARG A 57 -7.21 14.23 -22.25
CA ARG A 57 -8.18 13.27 -22.74
C ARG A 57 -8.84 12.52 -21.59
N ARG A 58 -10.06 12.07 -21.80
CA ARG A 58 -10.70 11.05 -20.97
C ARG A 58 -10.89 9.77 -21.76
N GLU A 59 -10.48 8.66 -21.19
CA GLU A 59 -10.67 7.33 -21.75
C GLU A 59 -11.73 6.59 -20.95
N ARG A 60 -12.68 5.97 -21.66
CA ARG A 60 -13.75 5.17 -21.07
C ARG A 60 -13.37 3.70 -21.10
N LEU A 61 -13.96 2.93 -20.19
CA LEU A 61 -13.90 1.48 -20.26
C LEU A 61 -14.44 1.00 -21.62
N PRO A 62 -13.82 -0.02 -22.23
CA PRO A 62 -14.42 -0.73 -23.34
C PRO A 62 -15.80 -1.28 -22.96
N ALA A 63 -16.76 -1.30 -23.89
CA ALA A 63 -18.17 -1.61 -23.58
C ALA A 63 -18.38 -2.96 -22.86
N ASN A 64 -17.57 -3.97 -23.19
CA ASN A 64 -17.60 -5.28 -22.52
C ASN A 64 -17.09 -5.21 -21.07
N ALA A 65 -16.01 -4.47 -20.83
CA ALA A 65 -15.45 -4.25 -19.50
C ALA A 65 -16.36 -3.35 -18.65
N GLU A 66 -16.98 -2.34 -19.25
CA GLU A 66 -17.96 -1.49 -18.58
C GLU A 66 -19.21 -2.28 -18.14
N SER A 67 -19.74 -3.14 -19.01
CA SER A 67 -20.87 -4.01 -18.66
C SER A 67 -20.52 -4.95 -17.50
N ARG A 68 -19.32 -5.53 -17.51
CA ARG A 68 -18.81 -6.35 -16.40
C ARG A 68 -18.63 -5.54 -15.11
N ALA A 69 -18.07 -4.33 -15.20
CA ALA A 69 -17.87 -3.44 -14.07
C ALA A 69 -19.21 -3.08 -13.40
N ARG A 70 -20.23 -2.75 -14.20
CA ARG A 70 -21.58 -2.45 -13.71
C ARG A 70 -22.25 -3.66 -13.07
N ALA A 71 -22.05 -4.86 -13.62
CA ALA A 71 -22.58 -6.09 -13.03
C ALA A 71 -21.94 -6.38 -11.66
N VAL A 72 -20.62 -6.23 -11.55
CA VAL A 72 -19.91 -6.35 -10.26
C VAL A 72 -20.40 -5.30 -9.27
N LEU A 73 -20.51 -4.04 -9.70
CA LEU A 73 -20.99 -2.94 -8.85
C LEU A 73 -22.38 -3.23 -8.29
N ALA A 74 -23.31 -3.71 -9.13
CA ALA A 74 -24.66 -4.09 -8.69
C ALA A 74 -24.66 -5.20 -7.63
N LEU A 75 -23.78 -6.20 -7.76
CA LEU A 75 -23.65 -7.27 -6.75
C LEU A 75 -23.08 -6.74 -5.43
N ILE A 76 -22.16 -5.78 -5.48
CA ILE A 76 -21.61 -5.14 -4.28
C ILE A 76 -22.69 -4.29 -3.60
N ASP A 77 -23.41 -3.46 -4.37
CA ASP A 77 -24.48 -2.61 -3.85
C ASP A 77 -25.64 -3.44 -3.25
N ALA A 78 -25.90 -4.63 -3.80
CA ALA A 78 -26.86 -5.59 -3.24
C ALA A 78 -26.35 -6.33 -1.99
N GLY A 79 -25.07 -6.19 -1.63
CA GLY A 79 -24.44 -6.91 -0.51
C GLY A 79 -24.25 -8.40 -0.76
N THR A 80 -24.30 -8.85 -2.03
CA THR A 80 -24.21 -10.27 -2.41
C THR A 80 -22.91 -10.63 -3.13
N ALA A 81 -21.98 -9.67 -3.27
CA ALA A 81 -20.68 -9.92 -3.87
C ALA A 81 -19.82 -10.84 -2.98
N ASP A 82 -19.39 -11.96 -3.55
CA ASP A 82 -18.41 -12.86 -2.94
C ASP A 82 -16.97 -12.42 -3.26
N VAL A 83 -16.00 -13.16 -2.74
CA VAL A 83 -14.57 -12.87 -2.93
C VAL A 83 -14.18 -12.87 -4.41
N GLU A 84 -14.70 -13.81 -5.21
CA GLU A 84 -14.40 -13.88 -6.64
C GLU A 84 -14.95 -12.67 -7.40
N THR A 85 -16.17 -12.23 -7.06
CA THR A 85 -16.80 -11.04 -7.61
C THR A 85 -15.97 -9.79 -7.31
N LEU A 86 -15.52 -9.63 -6.06
CA LEU A 86 -14.66 -8.52 -5.67
C LEU A 86 -13.31 -8.56 -6.39
N MET A 87 -12.71 -9.75 -6.53
CA MET A 87 -11.48 -9.93 -7.30
C MET A 87 -11.64 -9.59 -8.78
N ALA A 88 -12.78 -9.95 -9.39
CA ALA A 88 -13.09 -9.59 -10.76
C ALA A 88 -13.21 -8.06 -10.94
N GLY A 89 -13.87 -7.39 -10.00
CA GLY A 89 -13.94 -5.92 -9.95
C GLY A 89 -12.56 -5.28 -9.84
N ALA A 90 -11.76 -5.75 -8.88
CA ALA A 90 -10.39 -5.31 -8.67
C ALA A 90 -9.52 -5.48 -9.92
N GLN A 91 -9.65 -6.62 -10.62
CA GLN A 91 -8.92 -6.90 -11.85
C GLN A 91 -9.30 -5.93 -12.97
N ILE A 92 -10.59 -5.58 -13.12
CA ILE A 92 -11.03 -4.58 -14.11
C ILE A 92 -10.37 -3.22 -13.84
N CYS A 93 -10.35 -2.77 -12.58
CA CYS A 93 -9.71 -1.51 -12.20
C CYS A 93 -8.21 -1.55 -12.53
N HIS A 94 -7.52 -2.64 -12.19
CA HIS A 94 -6.10 -2.81 -12.46
C HIS A 94 -5.78 -2.81 -13.96
N GLU A 95 -6.51 -3.61 -14.76
CA GLU A 95 -6.27 -3.71 -16.21
C GLU A 95 -6.45 -2.37 -16.93
N PHE A 96 -7.42 -1.57 -16.50
CA PHE A 96 -7.73 -0.30 -17.15
C PHE A 96 -6.85 0.87 -16.68
N LEU A 97 -6.59 0.97 -15.39
CA LEU A 97 -5.82 2.09 -14.80
C LEU A 97 -4.32 1.81 -14.71
N GLY A 98 -3.92 0.54 -14.66
CA GLY A 98 -2.55 0.14 -14.41
C GLY A 98 -1.99 0.82 -13.16
N GLN A 99 -0.86 1.51 -13.33
CA GLN A 99 -0.20 2.25 -12.25
C GLN A 99 -0.99 3.47 -11.75
N GLU A 100 -1.87 4.05 -12.56
CA GLU A 100 -2.69 5.19 -12.12
C GLU A 100 -3.72 4.79 -11.05
N LEU A 101 -4.02 3.49 -10.91
CA LEU A 101 -4.86 2.95 -9.84
C LEU A 101 -4.37 3.39 -8.46
N PHE A 102 -3.05 3.49 -8.25
CA PHE A 102 -2.51 3.96 -6.98
C PHE A 102 -2.94 5.37 -6.65
N THR A 103 -3.05 6.28 -7.63
CA THR A 103 -3.51 7.65 -7.38
C THR A 103 -4.92 7.64 -6.80
N ASP A 104 -5.79 6.78 -7.34
CA ASP A 104 -7.17 6.67 -6.89
C ASP A 104 -7.26 5.94 -5.54
N LEU A 105 -6.46 4.89 -5.35
CA LEU A 105 -6.32 4.19 -4.06
C LEU A 105 -5.86 5.16 -2.96
N THR A 106 -4.80 5.92 -3.17
CA THR A 106 -4.30 6.93 -2.23
C THR A 106 -5.40 7.91 -1.87
N GLY A 107 -6.13 8.43 -2.86
CA GLY A 107 -7.25 9.36 -2.64
C GLY A 107 -8.33 8.77 -1.73
N ILE A 108 -8.73 7.52 -1.96
CA ILE A 108 -9.76 6.82 -1.18
C ILE A 108 -9.26 6.47 0.23
N LEU A 109 -8.04 5.91 0.34
CA LEU A 109 -7.44 5.44 1.59
C LEU A 109 -7.09 6.57 2.55
N TYR A 110 -6.94 7.79 2.06
CA TYR A 110 -6.59 8.95 2.87
C TYR A 110 -7.64 10.06 2.91
N GLU A 111 -8.81 9.81 2.31
CA GLU A 111 -9.96 10.70 2.39
C GLU A 111 -10.30 11.08 3.85
N GLY A 112 -10.76 12.31 4.04
CA GLY A 112 -11.18 12.81 5.36
C GLY A 112 -10.04 12.99 6.35
N GLN A 113 -8.79 13.12 5.90
CA GLN A 113 -7.60 13.22 6.76
C GLN A 113 -7.50 12.06 7.76
N ARG A 114 -7.85 10.84 7.31
CA ARG A 114 -7.78 9.60 8.10
C ARG A 114 -6.51 9.53 8.95
N ARG A 115 -6.55 8.96 10.16
CA ARG A 115 -5.37 8.83 11.04
C ARG A 115 -5.23 7.40 11.54
N PRO A 116 -4.05 6.99 12.03
CA PRO A 116 -3.89 5.67 12.60
C PRO A 116 -4.89 5.42 13.74
N GLY A 117 -5.59 4.28 13.66
CA GLY A 117 -6.59 3.82 14.63
C GLY A 117 -5.99 3.26 15.93
N ALA A 118 -6.83 2.67 16.79
CA ALA A 118 -6.40 2.14 18.08
C ALA A 118 -5.45 0.95 17.92
N ILE A 119 -5.75 0.07 16.95
CA ILE A 119 -4.90 -1.09 16.64
C ILE A 119 -3.49 -0.65 16.23
N HIS A 120 -3.39 0.36 15.36
CA HIS A 120 -2.09 0.87 14.91
C HIS A 120 -1.26 1.44 16.06
N ARG A 121 -1.89 2.21 16.95
CA ARG A 121 -1.21 2.78 18.12
C ARG A 121 -0.73 1.70 19.08
N ALA A 122 -1.57 0.70 19.37
CA ALA A 122 -1.19 -0.41 20.22
C ALA A 122 0.01 -1.20 19.66
N ILE A 123 0.04 -1.45 18.34
CA ILE A 123 1.18 -2.12 17.70
C ILE A 123 2.44 -1.24 17.76
N ALA A 124 2.30 0.07 17.56
CA ALA A 124 3.42 1.01 17.61
C ALA A 124 4.02 1.16 19.02
N GLU A 125 3.17 1.18 20.06
CA GLU A 125 3.60 1.18 21.46
C GLU A 125 4.48 -0.04 21.79
N LEU A 126 4.12 -1.21 21.24
CA LEU A 126 4.87 -2.45 21.40
C LEU A 126 6.09 -2.56 20.47
N ALA A 127 6.31 -1.60 19.56
CA ALA A 127 7.42 -1.62 18.61
C ALA A 127 8.70 -0.94 19.13
N ALA A 128 8.64 -0.31 20.31
CA ALA A 128 9.80 0.29 20.93
C ALA A 128 10.94 -0.73 21.08
N PRO A 129 12.21 -0.34 20.85
CA PRO A 129 13.33 -1.26 21.00
C PRO A 129 13.43 -1.83 22.41
N ILE A 130 13.69 -3.14 22.51
CA ILE A 130 13.77 -3.87 23.77
C ILE A 130 15.19 -4.41 23.93
N GLU A 131 15.77 -4.22 25.11
CA GLU A 131 17.04 -4.85 25.47
C GLU A 131 16.76 -6.29 25.91
N VAL A 132 17.41 -7.25 25.24
CA VAL A 132 17.24 -8.67 25.53
C VAL A 132 18.54 -9.20 26.12
N ALA A 133 18.57 -9.35 27.45
CA ALA A 133 19.75 -9.69 28.23
C ALA A 133 20.42 -10.99 27.74
N ASP A 134 19.64 -12.05 27.50
CA ASP A 134 20.16 -13.36 27.07
C ASP A 134 20.79 -13.34 25.67
N ARG A 135 20.51 -12.30 24.88
CA ARG A 135 21.02 -12.11 23.52
C ARG A 135 22.07 -11.02 23.43
N GLY A 136 22.33 -10.30 24.53
CA GLY A 136 23.33 -9.24 24.61
C GLY A 136 23.12 -8.12 23.58
N GLY A 137 21.89 -7.63 23.43
CA GLY A 137 21.64 -6.57 22.44
C GLY A 137 20.25 -5.93 22.49
N LEU A 138 20.13 -4.86 21.71
CA LEU A 138 18.89 -4.12 21.48
C LEU A 138 18.20 -4.65 20.21
N PHE A 139 16.94 -5.03 20.34
CA PHE A 139 16.12 -5.60 19.28
C PHE A 139 14.90 -4.72 18.99
N PRO A 140 14.33 -4.75 17.77
CA PRO A 140 13.05 -4.08 17.55
C PRO A 140 11.97 -4.77 18.39
N GLY A 141 10.94 -4.03 18.81
CA GLY A 141 9.85 -4.61 19.61
C GLY A 141 9.10 -5.72 18.86
N TRP A 142 9.04 -5.63 17.53
CA TRP A 142 8.62 -6.73 16.67
C TRP A 142 9.74 -7.14 15.71
N ASP A 143 9.91 -8.44 15.48
CA ASP A 143 10.78 -8.94 14.41
C ASP A 143 10.46 -8.32 13.05
N ALA A 144 9.16 -8.21 12.79
CA ALA A 144 8.60 -7.57 11.62
C ALA A 144 7.12 -7.29 11.85
N ILE A 145 6.66 -6.22 11.21
CA ILE A 145 5.25 -5.96 10.97
C ILE A 145 4.98 -6.33 9.52
N ILE A 146 4.01 -7.21 9.26
CA ILE A 146 3.65 -7.68 7.92
C ILE A 146 2.23 -7.19 7.64
N THR A 147 2.00 -6.57 6.50
CA THR A 147 0.69 -6.02 6.16
C THR A 147 0.32 -6.28 4.70
N TYR A 148 -0.98 -6.46 4.49
CA TYR A 148 -1.61 -6.55 3.18
C TYR A 148 -2.27 -5.22 2.77
N ASN A 149 -2.19 -4.21 3.63
CA ASN A 149 -2.79 -2.90 3.41
C ASN A 149 -1.88 -2.03 2.54
N PHE A 150 -2.49 -1.26 1.65
CA PHE A 150 -1.79 -0.32 0.78
C PHE A 150 -1.40 0.97 1.49
N ASP A 151 -2.12 1.37 2.54
CA ASP A 151 -1.86 2.60 3.28
C ASP A 151 -0.60 2.53 4.17
N ASP A 152 -0.16 3.69 4.66
CA ASP A 152 0.97 3.91 5.56
C ASP A 152 0.51 4.18 7.00
N LEU A 153 -0.72 3.83 7.39
CA LEU A 153 -1.21 4.18 8.73
C LEU A 153 -0.37 3.55 9.83
N MET A 154 0.22 2.38 9.58
CA MET A 154 1.18 1.76 10.49
C MET A 154 2.50 2.52 10.57
N GLY A 155 3.04 2.99 9.43
CA GLY A 155 4.23 3.83 9.40
C GLY A 155 4.01 5.16 10.10
N GLU A 156 2.86 5.80 9.88
CA GLU A 156 2.44 7.02 10.58
C GLU A 156 2.33 6.83 12.10
N ALA A 157 1.80 5.69 12.57
CA ALA A 157 1.73 5.39 13.99
C ALA A 157 3.12 5.19 14.62
N LEU A 158 4.04 4.53 13.92
CA LEU A 158 5.42 4.35 14.38
C LEU A 158 6.19 5.68 14.42
N ASP A 159 5.97 6.53 13.42
CA ASP A 159 6.55 7.88 13.40
C ASP A 159 6.04 8.69 14.61
N ALA A 160 4.74 8.64 14.91
CA ALA A 160 4.16 9.30 16.08
C ALA A 160 4.67 8.74 17.42
N ALA A 161 5.03 7.46 17.46
CA ALA A 161 5.64 6.81 18.63
C ALA A 161 7.16 7.04 18.75
N GLY A 162 7.78 7.77 17.82
CA GLY A 162 9.23 8.02 17.83
C GLY A 162 10.07 6.78 17.51
N VAL A 163 9.51 5.83 16.75
CA VAL A 163 10.18 4.58 16.39
C VAL A 163 10.87 4.74 15.03
N ALA A 164 12.17 4.43 14.97
CA ALA A 164 12.87 4.29 13.69
C ALA A 164 12.24 3.14 12.91
N ARG A 165 11.79 3.37 11.68
CA ARG A 165 11.10 2.35 10.85
C ARG A 165 11.48 2.43 9.39
N ALA A 166 11.25 1.34 8.67
CA ALA A 166 11.29 1.32 7.21
C ALA A 166 10.14 0.48 6.64
N ALA A 167 9.38 1.07 5.73
CA ALA A 167 8.35 0.36 4.97
C ALA A 167 8.97 -0.27 3.72
N TYR A 168 8.72 -1.55 3.50
CA TYR A 168 9.28 -2.31 2.39
C TYR A 168 8.17 -2.77 1.45
N ALA A 169 8.37 -2.56 0.16
CA ALA A 169 7.50 -3.02 -0.92
C ALA A 169 8.35 -3.46 -2.14
N MET A 170 7.72 -4.04 -3.17
CA MET A 170 8.42 -4.45 -4.40
C MET A 170 8.57 -3.30 -5.39
N ARG A 171 9.76 -3.18 -5.97
CA ARG A 171 10.07 -2.34 -7.12
C ARG A 171 10.67 -3.23 -8.22
N GLY A 172 9.83 -3.77 -9.10
CA GLY A 172 10.27 -4.80 -10.04
C GLY A 172 10.56 -6.12 -9.31
N ASP A 173 11.73 -6.70 -9.51
CA ASP A 173 12.24 -7.91 -8.85
C ASP A 173 13.00 -7.64 -7.54
N GLN A 174 13.13 -6.37 -7.14
CA GLN A 174 13.89 -5.94 -5.98
C GLN A 174 13.00 -5.43 -4.85
N MET A 175 13.47 -5.61 -3.61
CA MET A 175 12.86 -5.00 -2.42
C MET A 175 13.32 -3.53 -2.32
N ALA A 176 12.37 -2.62 -2.16
CA ALA A 176 12.63 -1.20 -1.94
C ALA A 176 12.10 -0.78 -0.56
N GLY A 177 12.95 -0.10 0.21
CA GLY A 177 12.62 0.41 1.54
C GLY A 177 12.36 1.92 1.53
N ASP A 178 11.48 2.37 2.42
CA ASP A 178 11.16 3.76 2.67
C ASP A 178 11.38 4.07 4.18
N PRO A 179 12.63 4.34 4.58
CA PRO A 179 12.97 4.65 5.97
C PRO A 179 12.44 6.02 6.38
N ASN A 180 12.00 6.17 7.62
CA ASN A 180 11.72 7.49 8.21
C ASN A 180 13.01 8.24 8.59
N GLU A 181 12.87 9.47 9.06
CA GLU A 181 13.99 10.34 9.44
C GLU A 181 14.91 9.68 10.48
N LEU A 182 14.34 9.17 11.59
CA LEU A 182 15.10 8.47 12.62
C LEU A 182 15.88 7.26 12.08
N ALA A 183 15.28 6.46 11.19
CA ALA A 183 15.97 5.34 10.57
C ALA A 183 17.12 5.79 9.65
N ARG A 184 16.96 6.92 8.94
CA ARG A 184 18.02 7.50 8.10
C ARG A 184 19.19 8.02 8.95
N GLU A 185 18.90 8.70 10.06
CA GLU A 185 19.91 9.21 10.99
C GLU A 185 20.76 8.10 11.61
N ARG A 186 20.13 6.95 11.91
CA ARG A 186 20.85 5.77 12.42
C ARG A 186 21.69 5.06 11.37
N GLY A 187 21.51 5.40 10.09
CA GLY A 187 22.27 4.86 8.97
C GLY A 187 21.87 3.43 8.56
N PRO A 188 22.57 2.86 7.56
CA PRO A 188 22.18 1.59 6.91
C PRO A 188 22.12 0.35 7.82
N HIS A 189 22.86 0.39 8.93
CA HIS A 189 22.92 -0.69 9.93
C HIS A 189 22.21 -0.33 11.23
N GLY A 190 21.53 0.81 11.25
CA GLY A 190 20.76 1.29 12.38
C GLY A 190 19.57 0.38 12.68
N LEU A 191 19.34 0.14 13.97
CA LEU A 191 18.16 -0.59 14.42
C LEU A 191 16.88 0.17 14.01
N HIS A 192 15.97 -0.51 13.34
CA HIS A 192 14.67 0.03 12.96
C HIS A 192 13.63 -1.10 12.90
N GLN A 193 12.35 -0.74 13.02
CA GLN A 193 11.22 -1.63 12.86
C GLN A 193 10.89 -1.81 11.36
N PRO A 194 11.04 -3.02 10.78
CA PRO A 194 10.62 -3.26 9.40
C PRO A 194 9.11 -3.47 9.31
N ILE A 195 8.52 -2.88 8.25
CA ILE A 195 7.11 -3.05 7.86
C ILE A 195 7.08 -3.59 6.44
N TYR A 196 6.55 -4.80 6.22
CA TYR A 196 6.48 -5.42 4.89
C TYR A 196 5.08 -5.30 4.30
N HIS A 197 4.94 -4.49 3.25
CA HIS A 197 3.70 -4.31 2.50
C HIS A 197 3.65 -5.31 1.34
N LEU A 198 3.03 -6.46 1.59
CA LEU A 198 3.01 -7.55 0.62
C LEU A 198 2.29 -7.13 -0.66
N HIS A 199 1.14 -6.47 -0.55
CA HIS A 199 0.37 -6.03 -1.72
C HIS A 199 0.92 -4.77 -2.41
N GLY A 200 2.00 -4.18 -1.92
CA GLY A 200 2.43 -2.84 -2.33
C GLY A 200 1.90 -1.76 -1.39
N TYR A 201 2.36 -0.54 -1.60
CA TYR A 201 2.30 0.53 -0.60
C TYR A 201 2.16 1.90 -1.26
N THR A 202 1.38 2.77 -0.64
CA THR A 202 1.25 4.18 -1.02
C THR A 202 1.16 5.09 0.21
N PRO A 203 2.12 6.00 0.43
CA PRO A 203 2.06 6.98 1.50
C PRO A 203 1.24 8.21 1.08
N ARG A 204 0.93 9.10 2.05
CA ARG A 204 0.31 10.41 1.76
C ARG A 204 1.21 11.36 0.97
N ARG A 205 2.53 11.24 1.17
CA ARG A 205 3.51 12.08 0.49
C ARG A 205 3.58 11.70 -0.99
N LEU A 206 3.98 12.67 -1.81
CA LEU A 206 4.36 12.41 -3.20
C LEU A 206 5.39 11.28 -3.22
N PHE A 207 4.96 10.17 -3.79
CA PHE A 207 5.76 8.97 -3.97
C PHE A 207 5.72 8.66 -5.46
N LEU A 208 6.89 8.43 -6.05
CA LEU A 208 6.99 8.14 -7.48
C LEU A 208 6.39 6.75 -7.75
N ILE A 209 5.09 6.75 -8.06
CA ILE A 209 4.26 5.57 -8.38
C ILE A 209 4.84 4.77 -9.56
N THR A 210 5.68 5.37 -10.40
CA THR A 210 6.09 4.83 -11.71
C THR A 210 6.89 3.53 -11.69
N ARG A 211 7.18 2.92 -10.53
CA ARG A 211 7.96 1.68 -10.44
C ARG A 211 7.56 0.69 -9.34
N VAL A 212 6.48 0.93 -8.59
CA VAL A 212 6.07 -0.01 -7.53
C VAL A 212 5.09 -1.02 -8.08
N GLN A 213 5.46 -2.29 -7.96
CA GLN A 213 4.55 -3.38 -8.27
C GLN A 213 3.62 -3.61 -7.09
N PHE A 214 2.40 -4.02 -7.40
CA PHE A 214 1.36 -4.21 -6.40
C PHE A 214 0.46 -5.36 -6.77
N VAL A 215 -0.23 -5.88 -5.77
CA VAL A 215 -1.14 -7.00 -5.90
C VAL A 215 -2.49 -6.59 -5.34
N PHE A 216 -3.40 -6.30 -6.25
CA PHE A 216 -4.79 -5.97 -6.02
C PHE A 216 -5.72 -7.19 -6.15
N ALA A 217 -5.28 -8.23 -6.86
CA ALA A 217 -6.00 -9.50 -7.01
C ALA A 217 -5.03 -10.69 -7.02
N THR A 218 -5.46 -11.86 -6.52
CA THR A 218 -4.61 -13.06 -6.39
C THR A 218 -3.95 -13.50 -7.71
N ALA A 219 -4.63 -13.31 -8.85
CA ALA A 219 -4.08 -13.64 -10.16
C ALA A 219 -2.78 -12.87 -10.49
N GLN A 220 -2.54 -11.75 -9.80
CA GLN A 220 -1.40 -10.87 -10.05
C GLN A 220 -0.13 -11.33 -9.33
N TYR A 221 -0.19 -12.23 -8.33
CA TYR A 221 1.01 -12.70 -7.62
C TYR A 221 2.06 -13.27 -8.59
N THR A 222 1.65 -14.05 -9.58
CA THR A 222 2.57 -14.64 -10.56
C THR A 222 3.26 -13.57 -11.40
N THR A 223 2.52 -12.57 -11.87
CA THR A 223 3.08 -11.48 -12.69
C THR A 223 3.89 -10.49 -11.85
N ALA A 224 3.43 -10.16 -10.65
CA ALA A 224 4.04 -9.20 -9.75
C ALA A 224 5.30 -9.74 -9.03
N TYR A 225 5.46 -11.06 -8.93
CA TYR A 225 6.65 -11.67 -8.32
C TYR A 225 7.40 -12.62 -9.27
N GLY A 226 7.06 -12.62 -10.57
CA GLY A 226 7.79 -13.38 -11.59
C GLY A 226 7.70 -14.90 -11.47
N GLY A 227 6.57 -15.43 -10.99
CA GLY A 227 6.28 -16.86 -10.92
C GLY A 227 7.06 -17.64 -9.85
N SER A 228 7.84 -16.95 -9.02
CA SER A 228 8.47 -17.48 -7.80
C SER A 228 8.11 -16.56 -6.64
N PRO A 229 8.07 -17.01 -5.38
CA PRO A 229 7.94 -16.11 -4.22
C PRO A 229 9.10 -15.10 -4.07
N ALA A 230 9.96 -14.88 -5.08
CA ALA A 230 11.13 -14.03 -5.02
C ALA A 230 10.81 -12.59 -4.57
N GLY A 231 11.77 -11.92 -3.94
CA GLY A 231 11.58 -10.59 -3.36
C GLY A 231 10.94 -10.62 -1.97
N ILE A 232 9.96 -9.75 -1.73
CA ILE A 232 9.39 -9.48 -0.41
C ILE A 232 8.71 -10.71 0.22
N VAL A 233 8.07 -11.57 -0.57
CA VAL A 233 7.35 -12.75 -0.07
C VAL A 233 8.33 -13.79 0.47
N ARG A 234 9.41 -14.09 -0.28
CA ARG A 234 10.49 -14.98 0.17
C ARG A 234 11.22 -14.40 1.37
N GLU A 235 11.44 -13.09 1.41
CA GLU A 235 12.07 -12.44 2.55
C GLU A 235 11.23 -12.59 3.81
N VAL A 236 9.93 -12.29 3.73
CA VAL A 236 9.01 -12.49 4.85
C VAL A 236 8.94 -13.96 5.24
N PHE A 237 8.88 -14.88 4.28
CA PHE A 237 8.88 -16.30 4.58
C PHE A 237 10.17 -16.73 5.29
N ALA A 238 11.34 -16.42 4.73
CA ALA A 238 12.63 -16.82 5.26
C ALA A 238 12.93 -16.19 6.63
N ARG A 239 12.60 -14.91 6.83
CA ARG A 239 12.91 -14.17 8.05
C ARG A 239 11.87 -14.35 9.16
N CYS A 240 10.59 -14.45 8.81
CA CYS A 240 9.50 -14.35 9.77
C CYS A 240 8.69 -15.64 9.95
N LEU A 241 8.57 -16.48 8.93
CA LEU A 241 7.64 -17.62 8.94
C LEU A 241 8.34 -18.99 8.95
N ALA A 242 9.51 -19.10 8.34
CA ALA A 242 10.28 -20.35 8.27
C ALA A 242 10.94 -20.72 9.60
N ASN A 243 11.00 -19.79 10.56
CA ASN A 243 11.65 -20.04 11.84
C ASN A 243 10.98 -19.28 13.00
N PRO A 244 9.76 -19.69 13.42
CA PRO A 244 9.06 -19.05 14.54
C PRO A 244 9.79 -19.23 15.89
N VAL A 245 10.79 -20.12 15.94
CA VAL A 245 11.53 -20.51 17.15
C VAL A 245 12.84 -19.73 17.34
N ARG A 246 13.17 -18.74 16.49
CA ARG A 246 14.31 -17.85 16.79
C ARG A 246 14.14 -17.03 18.08
N HIS A 247 13.06 -17.20 18.84
CA HIS A 247 12.76 -16.52 20.12
C HIS A 247 12.43 -17.42 21.31
N ALA A 248 12.52 -18.74 21.15
CA ALA A 248 12.35 -19.66 22.27
C ALA A 248 13.51 -20.64 22.31
N LEU A 249 14.71 -20.12 22.57
CA LEU A 249 15.90 -20.80 23.13
C LEU A 249 16.90 -19.71 23.52
#